data_AF-A0A0K1EL49-F1
#
_entry.id   AF-A0A0K1EL49-F1
#
_cell.length_a   1.000
_cell.length_b   1.000
_cell.length_c   1.000
_cell.angle_alpha   90.00
_cell.angle_beta   90.00
_cell.angle_gamma   90.00
#
_symmetry.space_group_name_H-M   'P 1'
#
loop_
_entity.id
_entity.type
_entity.pdbx_description
1 polymer ?
#
loop_
_entity_poly.entity_id
_entity_poly.type
_entity_poly.pdbx_seq_one_letter_code
_entity_poly.pdbx_strand_id
1 'polypeptide(L)'
;MSATGRVVSTLRQARWVFAGVLGFTLLAVALIGFAHTKHGRPLLAFLRGAPGCPVGMDLKLSPAEQEQLRAQVLASVRTAERASSRPALGFLLDATTRDDVARWAADHGIRCEPAKRGAALRCADVPAAALVVEGDAAASPAHPGAVDGLMLFFDGHARLIAVDASRSQLSAEAATDLVEARRASLSAMVGPPALESGVADADYLKGGALRRVSSEFRFSDYRVQLSATNLGQKVVVREQYQSIPN
;
A
#
# COMPACT_ATOMS: atom_id res chain seq x y z
N MET A 1 -13.16 -56.51 26.49
CA MET A 1 -13.48 -55.69 25.29
C MET A 1 -12.28 -55.74 24.35
N SER A 2 -12.42 -56.41 23.20
CA SER A 2 -11.30 -56.82 22.33
C SER A 2 -10.64 -55.66 21.59
N ALA A 3 -9.31 -55.67 21.51
CA ALA A 3 -8.47 -54.68 20.82
C ALA A 3 -8.84 -54.51 19.32
N THR A 4 -9.37 -55.56 18.68
CA THR A 4 -9.82 -55.55 17.29
C THR A 4 -11.01 -54.61 17.02
N GLY A 5 -11.89 -54.37 18.00
CA GLY A 5 -13.05 -53.47 17.82
C GLY A 5 -12.68 -51.99 17.75
N ARG A 6 -11.57 -51.58 18.40
CA ARG A 6 -11.09 -50.18 18.41
C ARG A 6 -10.39 -49.78 17.11
N VAL A 7 -9.75 -50.72 16.42
CA VAL A 7 -9.03 -50.45 15.16
C VAL A 7 -10.01 -50.24 13.99
N VAL A 8 -11.14 -50.96 13.99
CA VAL A 8 -12.15 -50.84 12.92
C VAL A 8 -12.95 -49.54 13.03
N SER A 9 -13.24 -49.03 14.25
CA SER A 9 -13.96 -47.77 14.41
C SER A 9 -13.10 -46.55 14.06
N THR A 10 -11.80 -46.59 14.37
CA THR A 10 -10.84 -45.52 14.06
C THR A 10 -10.58 -45.40 12.56
N LEU A 11 -10.48 -46.51 11.83
CA LEU A 11 -10.36 -46.51 10.36
C LEU A 11 -11.62 -45.98 9.65
N ARG A 12 -12.82 -46.29 10.16
CA ARG A 12 -14.07 -45.72 9.63
C ARG A 12 -14.15 -44.21 9.88
N GLN A 13 -13.84 -43.75 11.09
CA GLN A 13 -13.80 -42.31 11.38
C GLN A 13 -12.77 -41.56 10.52
N ALA A 14 -11.57 -42.12 10.34
CA ALA A 14 -10.54 -41.53 9.49
C ALA A 14 -11.01 -41.39 8.03
N ARG A 15 -11.73 -42.39 7.48
CA ARG A 15 -12.30 -42.32 6.12
C ARG A 15 -13.36 -41.23 5.97
N TRP A 16 -14.25 -41.07 6.95
CA TRP A 16 -15.25 -40.01 6.93
C TRP A 16 -14.64 -38.61 7.07
N VAL A 17 -13.62 -38.45 7.92
CA VAL A 17 -12.86 -37.20 8.04
C VAL A 17 -12.15 -36.87 6.73
N PHE A 18 -11.46 -37.84 6.12
CA PHE A 18 -10.79 -37.64 4.83
C PHE A 18 -11.75 -37.29 3.70
N ALA A 19 -12.88 -38.00 3.61
CA ALA A 19 -13.90 -37.70 2.61
C ALA A 19 -14.51 -36.30 2.82
N GLY A 20 -14.73 -35.91 4.08
CA GLY A 20 -15.20 -34.57 4.44
C GLY A 20 -14.21 -33.47 4.05
N VAL A 21 -12.93 -33.65 4.38
CA VAL A 21 -11.86 -32.70 4.02
C VAL A 21 -11.74 -32.58 2.50
N LEU A 22 -11.66 -33.71 1.79
CA LEU A 22 -11.53 -33.71 0.32
C LEU A 22 -12.75 -33.07 -0.35
N GLY A 23 -13.96 -33.41 0.10
CA GLY A 23 -15.20 -32.81 -0.40
C GLY A 23 -15.25 -31.31 -0.18
N PHE A 24 -14.86 -30.85 1.01
CA PHE A 24 -14.77 -29.42 1.32
C PHE A 24 -13.74 -28.70 0.45
N THR A 25 -12.54 -29.26 0.28
CA THR A 25 -11.50 -28.67 -0.57
C THR A 25 -11.95 -28.55 -2.02
N LEU A 26 -12.55 -29.60 -2.59
CA LEU A 26 -13.05 -29.58 -3.97
C LEU A 26 -14.17 -28.54 -4.14
N LEU A 27 -15.09 -28.45 -3.18
CA LEU A 27 -16.15 -27.44 -3.17
C LEU A 27 -15.57 -26.03 -3.10
N ALA A 28 -14.59 -25.80 -2.23
CA ALA A 28 -13.93 -24.49 -2.10
C ALA A 28 -13.20 -24.09 -3.41
N VAL A 29 -12.46 -25.02 -4.02
CA VAL A 29 -11.78 -24.77 -5.31
C VAL A 29 -12.80 -24.47 -6.42
N ALA A 30 -13.91 -25.20 -6.48
CA ALA A 30 -14.96 -24.96 -7.46
C ALA A 30 -15.62 -23.59 -7.28
N LEU A 31 -15.91 -23.19 -6.04
CA LEU A 31 -16.49 -21.87 -5.72
C LEU A 31 -15.52 -20.73 -6.06
N ILE A 32 -14.24 -20.86 -5.67
CA ILE A 32 -13.20 -19.87 -5.99
C ILE A 32 -13.01 -19.79 -7.51
N GLY A 33 -12.88 -20.93 -8.19
CA GLY A 33 -12.74 -21.00 -9.64
C GLY A 33 -13.93 -20.34 -10.36
N PHE A 34 -15.16 -20.65 -9.95
CA PHE A 34 -16.36 -20.03 -10.50
C PHE A 34 -16.39 -18.52 -10.26
N ALA A 35 -16.01 -18.06 -9.06
CA ALA A 35 -15.95 -16.65 -8.69
C ALA A 35 -14.98 -15.84 -9.59
N HIS A 36 -13.94 -16.47 -10.13
CA HIS A 36 -13.03 -15.86 -11.11
C HIS A 36 -13.55 -15.83 -12.55
N THR A 37 -14.69 -16.48 -12.85
CA THR A 37 -15.29 -16.43 -14.20
C THR A 37 -16.07 -15.13 -14.44
N LYS A 38 -16.34 -14.80 -15.71
CA LYS A 38 -17.18 -13.66 -16.09
C LYS A 38 -18.60 -13.70 -15.49
N HIS A 39 -19.11 -14.90 -15.18
CA HIS A 39 -20.45 -15.09 -14.61
C HIS A 39 -20.46 -15.11 -13.08
N GLY A 40 -19.35 -15.46 -12.43
CA GLY A 40 -19.22 -15.45 -10.97
C GLY A 40 -18.88 -14.08 -10.38
N ARG A 41 -18.14 -13.23 -11.12
CA ARG A 41 -17.75 -11.88 -10.65
C ARG A 41 -18.92 -10.97 -10.23
N PRO A 42 -20.07 -10.94 -10.92
CA PRO A 42 -21.23 -10.16 -10.47
C PRO A 42 -21.77 -10.63 -9.12
N LEU A 43 -21.66 -11.91 -8.77
CA LEU A 43 -22.10 -12.44 -7.47
C LEU A 43 -21.17 -11.99 -6.34
N LEU A 44 -19.86 -11.84 -6.61
CA LEU A 44 -18.93 -11.25 -5.65
C LEU A 44 -19.26 -9.78 -5.36
N ALA A 45 -19.93 -9.07 -6.27
CA ALA A 45 -20.36 -7.71 -6.06
C ALA A 45 -21.42 -7.58 -4.93
N PHE A 46 -22.18 -8.65 -4.65
CA PHE A 46 -23.09 -8.72 -3.49
C PHE A 46 -22.35 -8.93 -2.16
N LEU A 47 -21.09 -9.36 -2.20
CA LEU A 47 -20.19 -9.43 -1.05
C LEU A 47 -19.32 -8.17 -0.93
N ARG A 48 -19.63 -7.09 -1.66
CA ARG A 48 -18.98 -5.78 -1.48
C ARG A 48 -19.15 -5.34 -0.03
N GLY A 49 -18.03 -5.05 0.62
CA GLY A 49 -18.01 -4.65 2.04
C GLY A 49 -17.69 -5.79 3.01
N ALA A 50 -17.52 -7.04 2.54
CA ALA A 50 -16.95 -8.09 3.37
C ALA A 50 -15.49 -7.71 3.75
N PRO A 51 -15.13 -7.74 5.05
CA PRO A 51 -13.81 -7.36 5.50
C PRO A 51 -12.74 -8.24 4.82
N GLY A 52 -11.81 -7.61 4.10
CA GLY A 52 -10.66 -8.27 3.47
C GLY A 52 -10.78 -8.61 1.98
N CYS A 53 -11.90 -8.32 1.31
CA CYS A 53 -12.10 -8.70 -0.10
C CYS A 53 -12.05 -7.51 -1.08
N PRO A 54 -10.95 -7.31 -1.84
CA PRO A 54 -10.86 -6.26 -2.86
C PRO A 54 -11.55 -6.68 -4.16
N VAL A 55 -12.86 -6.91 -4.11
CA VAL A 55 -13.68 -7.23 -5.29
C VAL A 55 -13.96 -5.95 -6.08
N GLY A 56 -13.61 -5.94 -7.38
CA GLY A 56 -13.87 -4.81 -8.29
C GLY A 56 -12.63 -4.04 -8.75
N MET A 57 -11.42 -4.55 -8.51
CA MET A 57 -10.16 -3.93 -9.00
C MET A 57 -10.03 -3.88 -10.53
N ASP A 58 -10.93 -4.54 -11.25
CA ASP A 58 -11.07 -4.56 -12.70
C ASP A 58 -12.13 -3.58 -13.24
N LEU A 59 -12.81 -2.82 -12.37
CA LEU A 59 -13.74 -1.78 -12.80
C LEU A 59 -13.01 -0.78 -13.73
N LYS A 60 -13.60 -0.55 -14.90
CA LYS A 60 -13.09 0.41 -15.87
C LYS A 60 -13.47 1.83 -15.45
N LEU A 61 -12.82 2.34 -14.40
CA LEU A 61 -13.07 3.70 -13.90
C LEU A 61 -12.25 4.73 -14.69
N SER A 62 -12.91 5.80 -15.11
CA SER A 62 -12.30 7.05 -15.57
C SER A 62 -11.49 7.72 -14.44
N PRO A 63 -10.59 8.67 -14.75
CA PRO A 63 -9.85 9.40 -13.72
C PRO A 63 -10.76 10.08 -12.67
N ALA A 64 -11.87 10.69 -13.10
CA ALA A 64 -12.83 11.33 -12.19
C ALA A 64 -13.52 10.33 -11.26
N GLU A 65 -13.90 9.15 -11.76
CA GLU A 65 -14.51 8.09 -10.93
C GLU A 65 -13.49 7.48 -9.96
N GLN A 66 -12.22 7.33 -10.37
CA GLN A 66 -11.15 6.89 -9.47
C GLN A 66 -10.96 7.88 -8.32
N GLU A 67 -11.02 9.18 -8.61
CA GLU A 67 -10.94 10.22 -7.59
C GLU A 67 -12.12 10.19 -6.62
N GLN A 68 -13.34 10.05 -7.14
CA GLN A 68 -14.53 9.97 -6.30
C GLN A 68 -14.48 8.76 -5.35
N LEU A 69 -14.05 7.60 -5.85
CA LEU A 69 -13.88 6.40 -5.01
C LEU A 69 -12.79 6.62 -3.95
N ARG A 70 -11.68 7.26 -4.33
CA ARG A 70 -10.60 7.59 -3.39
C ARG A 70 -11.08 8.51 -2.28
N ALA A 71 -11.84 9.56 -2.62
CA ALA A 71 -12.43 10.48 -1.65
C ALA A 71 -13.35 9.74 -0.66
N GLN A 72 -14.20 8.82 -1.14
CA GLN A 72 -15.05 7.99 -0.28
C GLN A 72 -14.25 7.10 0.68
N VAL A 73 -13.19 6.45 0.19
CA VAL A 73 -12.31 5.62 1.03
C VAL A 73 -11.63 6.48 2.10
N LEU A 74 -11.14 7.65 1.73
CA LEU A 74 -10.42 8.54 2.65
C LEU A 74 -11.32 9.24 3.67
N ALA A 75 -12.63 9.34 3.42
CA ALA A 75 -13.57 9.88 4.40
C ALA A 75 -13.50 9.13 5.74
N SER A 76 -13.24 7.82 5.71
CA SER A 76 -13.15 6.97 6.91
C SER A 76 -11.91 7.21 7.79
N VAL A 77 -10.88 7.89 7.28
CA VAL A 77 -9.61 8.14 7.99
C VAL A 77 -9.38 9.60 8.33
N ARG A 78 -10.38 10.47 8.06
CA ARG A 78 -10.33 11.88 8.43
C ARG A 78 -10.36 12.06 9.95
N THR A 79 -9.60 13.05 10.41
CA THR A 79 -9.69 13.56 11.78
C THR A 79 -10.28 14.97 11.76
N ALA A 80 -10.44 15.60 12.93
CA ALA A 80 -10.94 16.98 13.02
C ALA A 80 -9.87 18.04 12.73
N GLU A 81 -8.59 17.70 12.91
CA GLU A 81 -7.48 18.65 12.83
C GLU A 81 -6.97 18.77 11.40
N ARG A 82 -6.54 19.97 10.98
CA ARG A 82 -5.83 20.15 9.70
C ARG A 82 -4.34 19.88 9.87
N ALA A 83 -3.69 19.40 8.82
CA ALA A 83 -2.23 19.26 8.85
C ALA A 83 -1.58 20.65 8.85
N SER A 84 -0.54 20.85 9.68
CA SER A 84 0.26 22.08 9.69
C SER A 84 1.03 22.29 8.38
N SER A 85 1.43 21.19 7.73
CA SER A 85 2.06 21.15 6.42
C SER A 85 1.66 19.88 5.67
N ARG A 86 1.85 19.84 4.35
CA ARG A 86 1.45 18.72 3.48
C ARG A 86 2.61 18.25 2.59
N PRO A 87 3.72 17.76 3.18
CA PRO A 87 4.93 17.44 2.43
C PRO A 87 4.76 16.20 1.55
N ALA A 88 5.02 16.29 0.24
CA ALA A 88 4.89 15.14 -0.67
C ALA A 88 6.13 14.93 -1.53
N LEU A 89 7.28 14.63 -0.90
CA LEU A 89 8.54 14.29 -1.58
C LEU A 89 9.01 15.32 -2.62
N GLY A 90 8.92 16.61 -2.26
CA GLY A 90 9.30 17.74 -3.11
C GLY A 90 8.14 18.29 -3.97
N PHE A 91 6.98 17.61 -3.98
CA PHE A 91 5.79 18.07 -4.68
C PHE A 91 4.80 18.77 -3.74
N LEU A 92 3.95 19.62 -4.32
CA LEU A 92 2.86 20.30 -3.64
C LEU A 92 1.53 19.67 -4.06
N LEU A 93 0.87 19.01 -3.10
CA LEU A 93 -0.45 18.45 -3.33
C LEU A 93 -1.47 19.56 -3.65
N ASP A 94 -2.41 19.25 -4.53
CA ASP A 94 -3.46 20.13 -5.09
C ASP A 94 -2.95 21.33 -5.91
N ALA A 95 -1.63 21.44 -6.12
CA ALA A 95 -1.00 22.53 -6.86
C ALA A 95 -0.12 22.04 -8.02
N THR A 96 0.75 21.04 -7.78
CA THR A 96 1.61 20.48 -8.82
C THR A 96 0.78 19.89 -9.96
N THR A 97 1.07 20.29 -11.19
CA THR A 97 0.41 19.81 -12.41
C THR A 97 1.20 18.69 -13.09
N ARG A 98 0.61 18.06 -14.10
CA ARG A 98 1.33 17.09 -14.95
C ARG A 98 2.51 17.70 -15.69
N ASP A 99 2.36 18.94 -16.16
CA ASP A 99 3.43 19.64 -16.87
C ASP A 99 4.59 19.98 -15.93
N ASP A 100 4.29 20.29 -14.66
CA ASP A 100 5.33 20.48 -13.63
C ASP A 100 6.11 19.19 -13.40
N VAL A 101 5.43 18.04 -13.29
CA VAL A 101 6.08 16.74 -13.13
C VAL A 101 6.89 16.37 -14.38
N ALA A 102 6.40 16.66 -15.58
CA ALA A 102 7.13 16.42 -16.81
C ALA A 102 8.42 17.26 -16.89
N ARG A 103 8.37 18.53 -16.47
CA ARG A 103 9.56 19.39 -16.38
C ARG A 103 10.54 18.89 -15.32
N TRP A 104 10.06 18.61 -14.11
CA TRP A 104 10.89 18.03 -13.04
C TRP A 104 11.59 16.75 -13.48
N ALA A 105 10.87 15.86 -14.17
CA ALA A 105 11.42 14.61 -14.67
C ALA A 105 12.49 14.87 -15.74
N ALA A 106 12.27 15.80 -16.67
CA ALA A 106 13.26 16.19 -17.67
C ALA A 106 14.53 16.78 -17.04
N ASP A 107 14.39 17.68 -16.06
CA ASP A 107 15.51 18.34 -15.37
C ASP A 107 16.41 17.33 -14.62
N HIS A 108 15.84 16.22 -14.19
CA HIS A 108 16.55 15.16 -13.46
C HIS A 108 16.87 13.91 -14.31
N GLY A 109 16.56 13.93 -15.62
CA GLY A 109 16.76 12.77 -16.50
C GLY A 109 15.93 11.54 -16.13
N ILE A 110 14.78 11.74 -15.46
CA ILE A 110 13.88 10.69 -14.99
C ILE A 110 12.86 10.36 -16.08
N ARG A 111 12.64 9.06 -16.31
CA ARG A 111 11.58 8.60 -17.21
C ARG A 111 10.29 8.37 -16.44
N CYS A 112 9.23 9.05 -16.87
CA CYS A 112 7.87 8.85 -16.39
C CYS A 112 6.95 8.43 -17.54
N GLU A 113 6.06 7.48 -17.28
CA GLU A 113 5.10 6.95 -18.26
C GLU A 113 3.66 7.07 -17.72
N PRO A 114 2.66 7.25 -18.59
CA PRO A 114 1.26 7.20 -18.18
C PRO A 114 0.90 5.86 -17.53
N ALA A 115 0.23 5.92 -16.38
CA ALA A 115 -0.25 4.75 -15.65
C ALA A 115 -1.73 4.91 -15.28
N LYS A 116 -2.37 3.82 -14.85
CA LYS A 116 -3.78 3.81 -14.40
C LYS A 116 -4.74 4.47 -15.42
N ARG A 117 -4.55 4.16 -16.71
CA ARG A 117 -5.30 4.75 -17.83
C ARG A 117 -5.21 6.28 -17.89
N GLY A 118 -4.02 6.79 -17.62
CA GLY A 118 -3.76 8.23 -17.62
C GLY A 118 -4.19 8.93 -16.34
N ALA A 119 -4.74 8.26 -15.32
CA ALA A 119 -5.00 8.89 -14.01
C ALA A 119 -3.73 9.12 -13.17
N ALA A 120 -2.62 8.47 -13.55
CA ALA A 120 -1.35 8.62 -12.87
C ALA A 120 -0.17 8.72 -13.84
N LEU A 121 0.98 9.13 -13.33
CA LEU A 121 2.30 8.93 -13.93
C LEU A 121 3.08 7.93 -13.07
N ARG A 122 3.81 7.02 -13.73
CA ARG A 122 4.76 6.11 -13.09
C ARG A 122 6.16 6.51 -13.49
N CYS A 123 7.01 6.81 -12.53
CA CYS A 123 8.44 7.02 -12.73
C CYS A 123 9.22 5.87 -12.08
N ALA A 124 10.29 5.43 -12.72
CA ALA A 124 11.16 4.36 -12.24
C ALA A 124 12.57 4.89 -12.00
N ASP A 125 13.32 4.21 -11.12
CA ASP A 125 14.73 4.50 -10.83
C ASP A 125 14.98 5.97 -10.46
N VAL A 126 14.06 6.56 -9.70
CA VAL A 126 14.12 7.98 -9.30
C VAL A 126 15.24 8.14 -8.26
N PRO A 127 16.28 8.96 -8.54
CA PRO A 127 17.33 9.22 -7.57
C PRO A 127 16.74 9.86 -6.31
N ALA A 128 17.14 9.40 -5.13
CA ALA A 128 16.66 9.97 -3.87
C ALA A 128 16.91 11.49 -3.77
N ALA A 129 18.03 11.95 -4.35
CA ALA A 129 18.38 13.37 -4.42
C ALA A 129 17.44 14.23 -5.28
N ALA A 130 16.63 13.62 -6.16
CA ALA A 130 15.63 14.33 -6.95
C ALA A 130 14.32 14.59 -6.19
N LEU A 131 14.16 13.97 -5.01
CA LEU A 131 12.97 14.04 -4.16
C LEU A 131 13.21 14.87 -2.88
N VAL A 132 14.21 15.74 -2.91
CA VAL A 132 14.57 16.58 -1.76
C VAL A 132 13.44 17.58 -1.50
N VAL A 133 12.98 17.60 -0.26
CA VAL A 133 12.10 18.65 0.26
C VAL A 133 13.01 19.70 0.89
N GLU A 134 12.89 20.97 0.48
CA GLU A 134 13.58 22.07 1.17
C GLU A 134 13.18 22.06 2.67
N GLY A 135 14.16 21.95 3.55
CA GLY A 135 13.95 21.87 5.01
C GLY A 135 13.84 20.44 5.58
N ASP A 136 13.87 19.39 4.76
CA ASP A 136 13.85 17.99 5.23
C ASP A 136 15.27 17.44 5.39
N ALA A 137 15.81 17.51 6.62
CA ALA A 137 17.13 16.96 6.94
C ALA A 137 17.22 15.43 6.74
N ALA A 138 16.09 14.71 6.67
CA ALA A 138 16.07 13.27 6.37
C ALA A 138 16.09 12.97 4.86
N ALA A 139 16.05 13.98 3.98
CA ALA A 139 16.39 13.85 2.56
C ALA A 139 17.92 13.73 2.32
N SER A 140 18.70 13.62 3.40
CA SER A 140 20.15 13.47 3.38
C SER A 140 20.60 12.23 2.58
N PRO A 141 21.73 12.30 1.85
CA PRO A 141 22.34 11.19 1.10
C PRO A 141 22.71 9.95 1.93
N ALA A 142 22.45 9.96 3.24
CA ALA A 142 22.68 8.86 4.17
C ALA A 142 21.82 7.61 3.93
N HIS A 143 20.76 7.69 3.12
CA HIS A 143 19.93 6.53 2.75
C HIS A 143 20.10 6.19 1.27
N PRO A 144 21.16 5.45 0.90
CA PRO A 144 21.43 5.10 -0.49
C PRO A 144 20.35 4.14 -1.00
N GLY A 145 19.53 4.62 -1.92
CA GLY A 145 18.56 3.79 -2.63
C GLY A 145 17.69 4.62 -3.54
N ALA A 146 17.74 4.34 -4.84
CA ALA A 146 16.78 4.89 -5.79
C ALA A 146 15.35 4.46 -5.37
N VAL A 147 14.39 5.35 -5.58
CA VAL A 147 12.97 5.01 -5.51
C VAL A 147 12.64 4.23 -6.79
N ASP A 148 12.47 2.92 -6.64
CA ASP A 148 12.24 2.00 -7.76
C ASP A 148 10.78 2.01 -8.27
N GLY A 149 9.88 2.64 -7.51
CA GLY A 149 8.53 2.94 -7.94
C GLY A 149 8.07 4.26 -7.39
N LEU A 150 7.86 5.26 -8.25
CA LEU A 150 7.18 6.50 -7.92
C LEU A 150 5.89 6.58 -8.74
N MET A 151 4.76 6.73 -8.06
CA MET A 151 3.45 6.90 -8.66
C MET A 151 2.87 8.25 -8.25
N LEU A 152 2.54 9.08 -9.23
CA LEU A 152 1.95 10.40 -9.05
C LEU A 152 0.51 10.37 -9.58
N PHE A 153 -0.48 10.61 -8.72
CA PHE A 153 -1.90 10.53 -9.07
C PHE A 153 -2.49 11.93 -9.21
N PHE A 154 -3.35 12.12 -10.20
CA PHE A 154 -3.92 13.41 -10.53
C PHE A 154 -5.46 13.36 -10.50
N ASP A 155 -6.07 14.47 -10.11
CA ASP A 155 -7.52 14.67 -10.18
C ASP A 155 -8.02 14.95 -11.60
N GLY A 156 -9.33 15.22 -11.73
CA GLY A 156 -9.97 15.60 -12.99
C GLY A 156 -9.50 16.96 -13.55
N HIS A 157 -8.78 17.76 -12.77
CA HIS A 157 -8.20 19.05 -13.16
C HIS A 157 -6.68 18.95 -13.39
N ALA A 158 -6.13 17.74 -13.47
CA ALA A 158 -4.71 17.46 -13.66
C ALA A 158 -3.80 17.99 -12.53
N ARG A 159 -4.32 18.11 -11.31
CA ARG A 159 -3.56 18.48 -10.11
C ARG A 159 -3.17 17.24 -9.32
N LEU A 160 -1.96 17.23 -8.78
CA LEU A 160 -1.40 16.12 -8.01
C LEU A 160 -2.12 15.98 -6.67
N ILE A 161 -2.74 14.83 -6.44
CA ILE A 161 -3.55 14.54 -5.24
C ILE A 161 -2.97 13.42 -4.38
N ALA A 162 -2.07 12.62 -4.94
CA ALA A 162 -1.34 11.62 -4.17
C ALA A 162 0.02 11.28 -4.78
N VAL A 163 0.95 10.93 -3.91
CA VAL A 163 2.28 10.41 -4.26
C VAL A 163 2.47 9.09 -3.53
N ASP A 164 2.93 8.06 -4.24
CA ASP A 164 3.27 6.76 -3.68
C ASP A 164 4.67 6.38 -4.13
N ALA A 165 5.59 6.28 -3.17
CA ALA A 165 6.99 5.96 -3.41
C ALA A 165 7.34 4.62 -2.75
N SER A 166 8.05 3.76 -3.49
CA SER A 166 8.54 2.48 -3.00
C SER A 166 10.05 2.35 -3.17
N ARG A 167 10.64 1.61 -2.22
CA ARG A 167 12.00 1.07 -2.30
C ARG A 167 11.90 -0.40 -1.95
N SER A 168 12.13 -1.28 -2.94
CA SER A 168 11.76 -2.70 -2.86
C SER A 168 12.91 -3.66 -2.60
N GLN A 169 14.14 -3.15 -2.43
CA GLN A 169 15.37 -3.96 -2.32
C GLN A 169 16.20 -3.60 -1.08
N LEU A 170 15.56 -3.30 0.05
CA LEU A 170 16.26 -2.97 1.28
C LEU A 170 16.49 -4.21 2.15
N SER A 171 17.60 -4.20 2.89
CA SER A 171 17.77 -5.09 4.04
C SER A 171 16.83 -4.66 5.18
N ALA A 172 16.66 -5.50 6.19
CA ALA A 172 15.83 -5.16 7.35
C ALA A 172 16.41 -3.98 8.13
N GLU A 173 17.74 -3.90 8.27
CA GLU A 173 18.45 -2.81 8.92
C GLU A 173 18.24 -1.50 8.17
N ALA A 174 18.53 -1.47 6.87
CA ALA A 174 18.37 -0.28 6.05
C ALA A 174 16.91 0.19 5.97
N ALA A 175 15.95 -0.75 5.97
CA ALA A 175 14.53 -0.42 6.01
C ALA A 175 14.09 0.16 7.35
N THR A 176 14.60 -0.38 8.47
CA THR A 176 14.33 0.15 9.81
C THR A 176 14.90 1.56 9.95
N ASP A 177 16.17 1.77 9.61
CA ASP A 177 16.82 3.08 9.67
C ASP A 177 16.06 4.12 8.84
N LEU A 178 15.69 3.74 7.61
CA LEU A 178 14.91 4.61 6.74
C LEU A 178 13.54 4.93 7.33
N VAL A 179 12.77 3.93 7.79
CA VAL A 179 11.45 4.17 8.37
C VAL A 179 11.54 5.06 9.61
N GLU A 180 12.52 4.83 10.48
CA GLU A 180 12.72 5.65 11.68
C GLU A 180 13.06 7.11 11.30
N ALA A 181 14.00 7.31 10.38
CA ALA A 181 14.38 8.64 9.91
C ALA A 181 13.20 9.38 9.25
N ARG A 182 12.44 8.70 8.39
CA ARG A 182 11.24 9.28 7.74
C ARG A 182 10.13 9.56 8.74
N ARG A 183 9.89 8.66 9.69
CA ARG A 183 8.89 8.83 10.74
C ARG A 183 9.20 10.04 11.62
N ALA A 184 10.47 10.21 12.02
CA ALA A 184 10.92 11.35 12.80
C ALA A 184 10.75 12.67 12.03
N SER A 185 11.16 12.70 10.76
CA SER A 185 11.01 13.88 9.89
C SER A 185 9.54 14.25 9.66
N LEU A 186 8.69 13.28 9.34
CA LEU A 186 7.24 13.50 9.22
C LEU A 186 6.63 14.00 10.53
N SER A 187 7.03 13.42 11.67
CA SER A 187 6.53 13.84 12.97
C SER A 187 6.90 15.29 13.29
N ALA A 188 8.09 15.74 12.89
CA ALA A 188 8.51 17.13 13.04
C ALA A 188 7.73 18.08 12.11
N MET A 189 7.37 17.64 10.90
CA MET A 189 6.68 18.48 9.91
C MET A 189 5.16 18.60 10.15
N VAL A 190 4.50 17.50 10.53
CA VAL A 190 3.04 17.41 10.58
C VAL A 190 2.47 17.04 11.95
N GLY A 191 3.31 16.66 12.92
CA GLY A 191 2.88 16.14 14.22
C GLY A 191 2.93 14.61 14.28
N PRO A 192 2.68 14.01 15.47
CA PRO A 192 2.87 12.58 15.71
C PRO A 192 1.93 11.70 14.86
N PRO A 193 2.29 10.43 14.60
CA PRO A 193 1.40 9.50 13.91
C PRO A 193 0.14 9.24 14.74
N ALA A 194 -1.01 9.16 14.06
CA ALA A 194 -2.30 8.84 14.66
C ALA A 194 -2.45 7.33 14.93
N LEU A 195 -1.77 6.49 14.15
CA LEU A 195 -1.73 5.05 14.33
C LEU A 195 -0.33 4.51 14.05
N GLU A 196 0.08 3.54 14.85
CA GLU A 196 1.29 2.77 14.64
C GLU A 196 1.01 1.28 14.82
N SER A 197 1.72 0.45 14.08
CA SER A 197 1.67 -1.01 14.22
C SER A 197 3.01 -1.65 13.90
N GLY A 198 3.30 -2.75 14.59
CA GLY A 198 4.59 -3.43 14.51
C GLY A 198 5.66 -2.78 15.39
N VAL A 199 6.89 -3.24 15.25
CA VAL A 199 8.08 -2.68 15.93
C VAL A 199 9.08 -2.29 14.85
N ALA A 200 9.55 -1.05 14.88
CA ALA A 200 10.57 -0.54 13.96
C ALA A 200 11.95 -1.07 14.38
N ASP A 201 12.12 -2.38 14.21
CA ASP A 201 13.31 -3.10 14.61
C ASP A 201 13.66 -4.14 13.53
N ALA A 202 14.96 -4.30 13.28
CA ALA A 202 15.44 -5.19 12.24
C ALA A 202 15.13 -6.67 12.56
N ASP A 203 15.23 -7.08 13.83
CA ASP A 203 14.93 -8.46 14.23
C ASP A 203 13.43 -8.76 14.13
N TYR A 204 12.57 -7.79 14.48
CA TYR A 204 11.13 -7.88 14.25
C TYR A 204 10.81 -8.10 12.76
N LEU A 205 11.41 -7.31 11.86
CA LEU A 205 11.19 -7.46 10.42
C LEU A 205 11.71 -8.79 9.90
N LYS A 206 12.86 -9.28 10.39
CA LYS A 206 13.42 -10.60 10.04
C LYS A 206 12.61 -11.77 10.61
N GLY A 207 11.78 -11.55 11.63
CA GLY A 207 10.99 -12.56 12.31
C GLY A 207 9.89 -13.25 11.48
N GLY A 208 9.83 -13.03 10.17
CA GLY A 208 8.98 -13.76 9.23
C GLY A 208 8.50 -12.94 8.03
N ALA A 209 8.07 -13.63 6.97
CA ALA A 209 7.43 -12.98 5.83
C ALA A 209 6.15 -12.25 6.26
N LEU A 210 5.87 -11.13 5.60
CA LEU A 210 4.76 -10.21 5.87
C LEU A 210 4.80 -9.50 7.23
N ARG A 211 5.87 -9.67 8.02
CA ARG A 211 6.14 -8.78 9.16
C ARG A 211 6.23 -7.35 8.64
N ARG A 212 5.47 -6.48 9.29
CA ARG A 212 5.29 -5.09 8.84
C ARG A 212 5.36 -4.16 10.04
N VAL A 213 6.09 -3.07 9.86
CA VAL A 213 5.94 -1.87 10.67
C VAL A 213 5.25 -0.80 9.83
N SER A 214 4.35 -0.03 10.44
CA SER A 214 3.75 1.12 9.78
C SER A 214 3.33 2.20 10.75
N SER A 215 3.44 3.44 10.27
CA SER A 215 2.96 4.65 10.94
C SER A 215 2.03 5.39 9.99
N GLU A 216 0.90 5.86 10.51
CA GLU A 216 -0.11 6.57 9.75
C GLU A 216 -0.40 7.92 10.39
N PHE A 217 -0.19 8.98 9.63
CA PHE A 217 -0.48 10.36 9.99
C PHE A 217 -1.81 10.74 9.34
N ARG A 218 -2.78 11.21 10.14
CA ARG A 218 -4.15 11.45 9.71
C ARG A 218 -4.63 12.83 10.11
N PHE A 219 -5.12 13.57 9.12
CA PHE A 219 -5.69 14.90 9.26
C PHE A 219 -7.01 14.97 8.50
N SER A 220 -7.74 16.06 8.66
CA SER A 220 -8.98 16.35 7.93
C SER A 220 -8.75 16.52 6.41
N ASP A 221 -7.58 17.03 6.03
CA ASP A 221 -7.22 17.39 4.64
C ASP A 221 -6.00 16.63 4.10
N TYR A 222 -5.44 15.73 4.90
CA TYR A 222 -4.16 15.10 4.58
C TYR A 222 -3.95 13.75 5.26
N ARG A 223 -3.25 12.86 4.56
CA ARG A 223 -2.84 11.55 5.08
C ARG A 223 -1.45 11.18 4.60
N VAL A 224 -0.65 10.62 5.50
CA VAL A 224 0.61 9.95 5.16
C VAL A 224 0.60 8.54 5.74
N GLN A 225 0.96 7.55 4.93
CA GLN A 225 1.24 6.19 5.40
C GLN A 225 2.68 5.82 5.06
N LEU A 226 3.46 5.54 6.09
CA LEU A 226 4.81 5.02 6.01
C LEU A 226 4.80 3.55 6.46
N SER A 227 5.46 2.67 5.72
CA SER A 227 5.56 1.27 6.11
C SER A 227 6.80 0.59 5.58
N ALA A 228 7.32 -0.38 6.34
CA ALA A 228 8.27 -1.39 5.87
C ALA A 228 7.64 -2.78 6.01
N THR A 229 7.70 -3.60 4.96
CA THR A 229 7.15 -4.96 4.94
C THR A 229 8.20 -5.95 4.45
N ASN A 230 8.47 -7.00 5.22
CA ASN A 230 9.31 -8.10 4.80
C ASN A 230 8.58 -8.99 3.79
N LEU A 231 9.13 -9.16 2.58
CA LEU A 231 8.61 -10.05 1.54
C LEU A 231 9.40 -11.37 1.43
N GLY A 232 10.05 -11.79 2.51
CA GLY A 232 10.87 -13.00 2.62
C GLY A 232 12.36 -12.69 2.45
N GLN A 233 12.78 -12.38 1.22
CA GLN A 233 14.20 -12.13 0.90
C GLN A 233 14.60 -10.65 0.97
N LYS A 234 13.62 -9.75 0.98
CA LYS A 234 13.84 -8.30 0.88
C LYS A 234 12.74 -7.56 1.63
N VAL A 235 13.06 -6.36 2.09
CA VAL A 235 12.09 -5.46 2.71
C VAL A 235 11.70 -4.38 1.71
N VAL A 236 10.40 -4.13 1.63
CA VAL A 236 9.84 -3.04 0.84
C VAL A 236 9.43 -1.93 1.79
N VAL A 237 10.02 -0.75 1.60
CA VAL A 237 9.56 0.49 2.23
C VAL A 237 8.63 1.21 1.27
N ARG A 238 7.49 1.67 1.78
CA ARG A 238 6.49 2.42 1.02
C ARG A 238 6.06 3.66 1.79
N GLU A 239 6.04 4.79 1.09
CA GLU A 239 5.57 6.10 1.55
C GLU A 239 4.40 6.53 0.67
N GLN A 240 3.23 6.76 1.26
CA GLN A 240 2.04 7.19 0.54
C GLN A 240 1.50 8.49 1.13
N TYR A 241 1.48 9.55 0.31
CA TYR A 241 1.03 10.90 0.64
C TYR A 241 -0.26 11.20 -0.10
N GLN A 242 -1.30 11.68 0.58
CA GLN A 242 -2.62 11.86 -0.03
C GLN A 242 -3.31 13.14 0.46
N SER A 243 -3.82 13.91 -0.50
CA SER A 243 -4.77 14.99 -0.27
C SER A 243 -6.13 14.44 0.11
N ILE A 244 -6.81 14.96 1.14
CA ILE A 244 -8.19 14.58 1.42
C ILE A 244 -9.10 15.76 1.03
N PRO A 245 -9.94 15.62 -0.02
CA PRO A 245 -10.76 16.71 -0.53
C PRO A 245 -11.84 17.08 0.48
N ASN A 246 -11.94 18.37 0.86
CA ASN A 246 -12.90 18.90 1.85
C ASN A 246 -14.31 18.30 1.69
#